data_AF-A9GGK1-F1
#
_entry.id   AF-A9GGK1-F1
#
_cell.length_a   1.000
_cell.length_b   1.000
_cell.length_c   1.000
_cell.angle_alpha   90.00
_cell.angle_beta   90.00
_cell.angle_gamma   90.00
#
_symmetry.space_group_name_H-M   'P 1'
#
loop_
_entity.id
_entity.type
_entity.pdbx_description
1 polymer ?
#
loop_
_entity_poly.entity_id
_entity_poly.type
_entity_poly.pdbx_seq_one_letter_code
_entity_poly.pdbx_strand_id
1 'polypeptide(L)'
;MRLARLSFVPVLGLLPLLGLGCSGAEPPTPRGAYKMNFADPGIDCSAPGHIATLGEVTDIQKVRLVTDNEDSVSVDCSVSGSGTFAVSAVTKNPAEASEIHVKIDAISPAATRDAPATGSISFSSARTGGQTFYSDPATPCKFWFENKQGVDAGKIWVGFECPAMLNEGEICQLRLGVLAFDSCGG
;
A
#
# COMPACT_ATOMS: atom_id res chain seq x y z
N MET A 1 70.80 43.17 0.13
CA MET A 1 71.61 42.01 0.56
C MET A 1 70.98 40.75 0.01
N ARG A 2 71.80 39.89 -0.62
CA ARG A 2 71.46 38.55 -1.09
C ARG A 2 71.21 37.61 0.09
N LEU A 3 70.29 36.67 -0.05
CA LEU A 3 70.55 35.24 0.17
C LEU A 3 69.40 34.40 -0.40
N ALA A 4 69.79 33.50 -1.32
CA ALA A 4 68.98 32.44 -1.90
C ALA A 4 69.25 31.11 -1.18
N ARG A 5 68.32 30.15 -1.28
CA ARG A 5 68.46 28.66 -1.39
C ARG A 5 67.05 28.04 -1.18
N LEU A 6 66.42 27.38 -2.17
CA LEU A 6 66.63 26.00 -2.67
C LEU A 6 66.62 24.98 -1.53
N SER A 7 65.92 23.85 -1.50
CA SER A 7 64.90 23.12 -2.28
C SER A 7 64.55 21.92 -1.37
N PHE A 8 63.40 21.25 -1.52
CA PHE A 8 63.31 19.77 -1.57
C PHE A 8 61.82 19.35 -1.67
N VAL A 9 61.51 18.71 -2.78
CA VAL A 9 60.23 18.03 -3.06
C VAL A 9 60.43 16.53 -2.71
N PRO A 10 59.42 15.87 -2.15
CA PRO A 10 59.08 14.54 -2.66
C PRO A 10 57.62 14.49 -3.12
N VAL A 11 57.50 14.06 -4.38
CA VAL A 11 56.33 13.48 -5.05
C VAL A 11 55.98 12.14 -4.39
N LEU A 12 54.74 11.64 -4.62
CA LEU A 12 54.12 10.34 -4.23
C LEU A 12 53.16 10.42 -3.02
N GLY A 13 51.86 10.13 -3.14
CA GLY A 13 51.06 9.66 -4.26
C GLY A 13 49.59 10.03 -4.04
N LEU A 14 48.98 10.58 -5.08
CA LEU A 14 47.55 10.84 -5.13
C LEU A 14 46.88 9.53 -5.57
N LEU A 15 46.28 8.78 -4.63
CA LEU A 15 45.30 7.75 -4.97
C LEU A 15 43.99 8.47 -5.30
N PRO A 16 43.49 8.46 -6.55
CA PRO A 16 42.12 8.85 -6.80
C PRO A 16 41.27 7.70 -6.28
N LEU A 17 40.71 7.88 -5.07
CA LEU A 17 39.54 7.13 -4.63
C LEU A 17 38.42 7.46 -5.61
N LEU A 18 38.33 6.66 -6.68
CA LEU A 18 37.16 6.53 -7.54
C LEU A 18 36.06 5.89 -6.69
N GLY A 19 35.50 6.69 -5.78
CA GLY A 19 34.18 6.47 -5.25
C GLY A 19 33.21 6.68 -6.40
N LEU A 20 33.00 5.62 -7.20
CA LEU A 20 31.75 5.42 -7.91
C LEU A 20 30.68 5.20 -6.84
N GLY A 21 30.36 6.27 -6.12
CA GLY A 21 29.16 6.35 -5.33
C GLY A 21 28.03 6.24 -6.34
N CYS A 22 27.47 5.04 -6.48
CA CYS A 22 26.15 4.87 -7.03
C CYS A 22 25.22 5.64 -6.11
N SER A 23 25.10 6.95 -6.31
CA SER A 23 24.02 7.78 -5.79
C SER A 23 22.77 7.34 -6.52
N GLY A 24 22.33 6.12 -6.23
CA GLY A 24 21.00 5.64 -6.57
C GLY A 24 20.05 6.64 -5.93
N ALA A 25 19.19 7.21 -6.76
CA ALA A 25 18.12 8.07 -6.26
C ALA A 25 17.42 7.34 -5.11
N GLU A 26 17.16 8.05 -4.03
CA GLU A 26 16.41 7.51 -2.90
C GLU A 26 15.11 6.87 -3.43
N PRO A 27 14.77 5.65 -2.97
CA PRO A 27 13.50 5.03 -3.35
C PRO A 27 12.34 6.00 -3.11
N PRO A 28 11.37 6.07 -4.01
CA PRO A 28 10.24 6.97 -3.82
C PRO A 28 9.46 6.57 -2.55
N THR A 29 8.98 7.56 -1.79
CA THR A 29 8.21 7.32 -0.56
C THR A 29 6.87 6.65 -0.89
N PRO A 30 6.49 5.55 -0.23
CA PRO A 30 5.22 4.88 -0.43
C PRO A 30 4.01 5.80 -0.23
N ARG A 31 2.94 5.57 -1.00
CA ARG A 31 1.69 6.33 -0.92
C ARG A 31 0.48 5.42 -1.04
N GLY A 32 -0.58 5.75 -0.32
CA GLY A 32 -1.79 4.92 -0.24
C GLY A 32 -3.07 5.73 -0.18
N ALA A 33 -4.14 5.17 -0.74
CA ALA A 33 -5.50 5.63 -0.54
C ALA A 33 -6.46 4.44 -0.58
N TYR A 34 -7.54 4.52 0.18
CA TYR A 34 -8.64 3.58 0.07
C TYR A 34 -9.97 4.26 0.35
N LYS A 35 -11.03 3.67 -0.19
CA LYS A 35 -12.41 3.92 0.18
C LYS A 35 -13.12 2.58 0.23
N MET A 36 -13.76 2.28 1.35
CA MET A 36 -14.51 1.04 1.50
C MET A 36 -15.75 1.24 2.33
N ASN A 37 -16.81 0.51 1.99
CA ASN A 37 -18.01 0.46 2.80
C ASN A 37 -17.96 -0.80 3.66
N PHE A 38 -17.70 -0.62 4.95
CA PHE A 38 -17.90 -1.65 5.96
C PHE A 38 -19.39 -1.75 6.19
N ALA A 39 -20.00 -2.77 5.57
CA ALA A 39 -21.43 -2.95 5.55
C ALA A 39 -21.85 -3.92 6.65
N ASP A 40 -22.94 -3.56 7.31
CA ASP A 40 -23.72 -4.46 8.15
C ASP A 40 -24.64 -5.29 7.23
N PRO A 41 -24.40 -6.61 7.05
CA PRO A 41 -25.29 -7.48 6.28
C PRO A 41 -26.58 -7.87 7.03
N GLY A 42 -26.74 -7.54 8.31
CA GLY A 42 -27.87 -7.91 9.15
C GLY A 42 -27.48 -8.37 10.55
N ILE A 43 -28.26 -9.30 11.12
CA ILE A 43 -28.16 -9.68 12.54
C ILE A 43 -26.80 -10.25 12.98
N ASP A 44 -25.97 -10.71 12.04
CA ASP A 44 -24.69 -11.39 12.31
C ASP A 44 -23.50 -10.41 12.38
N CYS A 45 -23.69 -9.10 12.22
CA CYS A 45 -22.65 -8.09 12.36
C CYS A 45 -23.04 -7.06 13.42
N SER A 46 -22.31 -7.01 14.54
CA SER A 46 -22.61 -6.02 15.59
C SER A 46 -21.98 -4.65 15.32
N ALA A 47 -20.96 -4.61 14.46
CA ALA A 47 -20.26 -3.39 14.12
C ALA A 47 -21.12 -2.49 13.21
N PRO A 48 -21.29 -1.20 13.55
CA PRO A 48 -22.12 -0.29 12.77
C PRO A 48 -21.54 -0.10 11.36
N GLY A 49 -22.41 -0.19 10.37
CA GLY A 49 -22.04 0.09 8.99
C GLY A 49 -21.46 1.50 8.83
N HIS A 50 -20.33 1.62 8.13
CA HIS A 50 -19.67 2.90 7.89
C HIS A 50 -18.75 2.88 6.66
N ILE A 51 -18.51 4.07 6.12
CA ILE A 51 -17.49 4.25 5.09
C ILE A 51 -16.17 4.58 5.79
N ALA A 52 -15.12 3.83 5.44
CA ALA A 52 -13.75 4.12 5.86
C ALA A 52 -12.97 4.64 4.65
N THR A 53 -12.22 5.73 4.85
CA THR A 53 -11.44 6.39 3.80
C THR A 53 -10.05 6.78 4.28
N LEU A 54 -9.07 6.65 3.39
CA LEU A 54 -7.77 7.28 3.48
C LEU A 54 -7.48 7.94 2.13
N GLY A 55 -7.13 9.22 2.12
CA GLY A 55 -7.00 9.98 0.89
C GLY A 55 -8.32 10.11 0.12
N GLU A 56 -8.23 10.23 -1.20
CA GLU A 56 -9.39 10.35 -2.09
C GLU A 56 -9.19 9.50 -3.35
N VAL A 57 -9.86 8.34 -3.37
CA VAL A 57 -9.84 7.38 -4.47
C VAL A 57 -11.25 6.86 -4.77
N THR A 58 -11.55 6.69 -6.06
CA THR A 58 -12.76 6.04 -6.54
C THR A 58 -12.41 5.02 -7.63
N ASP A 59 -13.43 4.35 -8.14
CA ASP A 59 -13.34 3.40 -9.26
C ASP A 59 -12.89 4.05 -10.58
N ILE A 60 -13.09 5.36 -10.74
CA ILE A 60 -12.79 6.13 -11.94
C ILE A 60 -11.62 7.11 -11.80
N GLN A 61 -11.25 7.50 -10.58
CA GLN A 61 -10.19 8.49 -10.34
C GLN A 61 -9.35 8.24 -9.08
N LYS A 62 -8.06 8.61 -9.17
CA LYS A 62 -7.13 8.74 -8.04
C LYS A 62 -6.88 10.21 -7.80
N VAL A 63 -7.57 10.83 -6.84
CA VAL A 63 -7.50 12.28 -6.61
C VAL A 63 -6.37 12.62 -5.65
N ARG A 64 -6.32 11.93 -4.49
CA ARG A 64 -5.28 12.13 -3.48
C ARG A 64 -4.83 10.81 -2.89
N LEU A 65 -3.53 10.53 -3.01
CA LEU A 65 -2.86 9.47 -2.26
C LEU A 65 -2.12 10.13 -1.10
N VAL A 66 -2.26 9.57 0.10
CA VAL A 66 -1.56 10.03 1.30
C VAL A 66 -0.17 9.42 1.30
N THR A 67 0.85 10.25 1.50
CA THR A 67 2.25 9.81 1.54
C THR A 67 2.58 9.25 2.92
N ASP A 68 3.47 8.26 2.99
CA ASP A 68 3.97 7.79 4.29
C ASP A 68 4.52 8.96 5.13
N ASN A 69 4.15 8.99 6.41
CA ASN A 69 4.38 10.05 7.39
C ASN A 69 3.64 11.38 7.15
N GLU A 70 2.77 11.48 6.14
CA GLU A 70 1.85 12.61 5.99
C GLU A 70 0.75 12.53 7.06
N ASP A 71 0.55 13.59 7.84
CA ASP A 71 -0.47 13.66 8.91
C ASP A 71 -0.40 12.49 9.92
N SER A 72 0.82 11.98 10.18
CA SER A 72 1.08 10.79 11.03
C SER A 72 0.48 9.48 10.49
N VAL A 73 0.05 9.45 9.23
CA VAL A 73 -0.34 8.22 8.54
C VAL A 73 0.91 7.41 8.23
N SER A 74 0.85 6.11 8.47
CA SER A 74 1.86 5.17 7.99
C SER A 74 1.34 4.42 6.78
N VAL A 75 2.15 4.35 5.73
CA VAL A 75 1.90 3.55 4.52
C VAL A 75 3.14 2.70 4.26
N ASP A 76 2.97 1.38 4.35
CA ASP A 76 3.97 0.40 3.94
C ASP A 76 3.37 -0.48 2.85
N CYS A 77 4.03 -0.59 1.70
CA CYS A 77 3.52 -1.41 0.60
C CYS A 77 4.63 -2.00 -0.26
N SER A 78 4.34 -3.18 -0.80
CA SER A 78 5.09 -3.86 -1.85
C SER A 78 4.15 -4.33 -2.95
N VAL A 79 4.54 -4.05 -4.20
CA VAL A 79 3.90 -4.57 -5.42
C VAL A 79 5.01 -5.11 -6.30
N SER A 80 5.23 -6.41 -6.24
CA SER A 80 6.36 -7.09 -6.87
C SER A 80 5.89 -8.08 -7.94
N GLY A 81 6.73 -8.33 -8.94
CA GLY A 81 6.45 -9.30 -10.01
C GLY A 81 6.49 -8.71 -11.42
N SER A 82 6.16 -9.54 -12.39
CA SER A 82 6.12 -9.18 -13.82
C SER A 82 5.04 -10.01 -14.51
N GLY A 83 4.06 -9.35 -15.14
CA GLY A 83 2.89 -9.97 -15.75
C GLY A 83 1.83 -10.44 -14.72
N THR A 84 2.27 -11.06 -13.63
CA THR A 84 1.48 -11.30 -12.41
C THR A 84 2.21 -10.67 -11.24
N PHE A 85 1.45 -10.05 -10.34
CA PHE A 85 1.98 -9.26 -9.25
C PHE A 85 1.48 -9.79 -7.90
N ALA A 86 2.39 -9.85 -6.93
CA ALA A 86 2.06 -10.03 -5.53
C ALA A 86 1.96 -8.65 -4.87
N VAL A 87 0.96 -8.48 -4.01
CA VAL A 87 0.69 -7.21 -3.31
C VAL A 87 0.64 -7.47 -1.82
N SER A 88 1.37 -6.67 -1.06
CA SER A 88 1.27 -6.59 0.40
C SER A 88 1.25 -5.12 0.78
N ALA A 89 0.24 -4.67 1.52
CA ALA A 89 0.17 -3.30 1.97
C ALA A 89 -0.44 -3.19 3.35
N VAL A 90 0.08 -2.26 4.15
CA VAL A 90 -0.42 -1.89 5.46
C VAL A 90 -0.56 -0.37 5.48
N THR A 91 -1.74 0.11 5.89
CA THR A 91 -1.90 1.54 6.20
C THR A 91 -2.48 1.72 7.57
N LYS A 92 -1.95 2.70 8.30
CA LYS A 92 -2.40 3.07 9.65
C LYS A 92 -2.71 4.56 9.66
N ASN A 93 -3.91 4.92 10.10
CA ASN A 93 -4.32 6.30 10.32
C ASN A 93 -4.71 6.48 11.80
N PRO A 94 -3.81 7.06 12.61
CA PRO A 94 -4.05 7.30 14.03
C PRO A 94 -5.26 8.20 14.32
N ALA A 95 -5.57 9.17 13.44
CA ALA A 95 -6.67 10.11 13.65
C ALA A 95 -8.04 9.41 13.65
N GLU A 96 -8.18 8.35 12.87
CA GLU A 96 -9.40 7.54 12.77
C GLU A 96 -9.30 6.21 13.55
N ALA A 97 -8.19 6.01 14.27
CA ALA A 97 -7.78 4.74 14.88
C ALA A 97 -7.98 3.56 13.92
N SER A 98 -7.62 3.74 12.64
CA SER A 98 -7.88 2.77 11.59
C SER A 98 -6.60 2.13 11.05
N GLU A 99 -6.72 0.83 10.76
CA GLU A 99 -5.64 0.03 10.21
C GLU A 99 -6.24 -0.95 9.20
N ILE A 100 -5.60 -1.06 8.04
CA ILE A 100 -5.95 -2.05 7.01
C ILE A 100 -4.69 -2.77 6.56
N HIS A 101 -4.79 -4.10 6.48
CA HIS A 101 -3.78 -4.95 5.85
C HIS A 101 -4.39 -5.57 4.61
N VAL A 102 -3.65 -5.55 3.52
CA VAL A 102 -4.07 -6.09 2.23
C VAL A 102 -3.00 -7.04 1.75
N LYS A 103 -3.41 -8.24 1.36
CA LYS A 103 -2.53 -9.21 0.72
C LYS A 103 -3.22 -9.82 -0.50
N ILE A 104 -2.55 -9.77 -1.65
CA ILE A 104 -2.99 -10.41 -2.89
C ILE A 104 -1.82 -11.24 -3.38
N ASP A 105 -1.94 -12.57 -3.33
CA ASP A 105 -0.82 -13.46 -3.66
C ASP A 105 -0.44 -13.37 -5.15
N ALA A 106 -1.44 -13.20 -6.01
CA ALA A 106 -1.26 -13.10 -7.46
C ALA A 106 -2.42 -12.33 -8.12
N ILE A 107 -2.11 -11.23 -8.80
CA ILE A 107 -3.05 -10.49 -9.66
C ILE A 107 -2.40 -10.18 -11.01
N SER A 108 -3.11 -10.50 -12.09
CA SER A 108 -2.70 -10.12 -13.45
C SER A 108 -3.47 -8.87 -13.89
N PRO A 109 -2.91 -8.02 -14.78
CA PRO A 109 -3.62 -6.87 -15.36
C PRO A 109 -4.95 -7.21 -16.05
N ALA A 110 -5.23 -8.48 -16.31
CA ALA A 110 -6.48 -8.97 -16.91
C ALA A 110 -7.57 -9.33 -15.88
N ALA A 111 -7.33 -9.14 -14.58
CA ALA A 111 -8.34 -9.41 -13.55
C ALA A 111 -9.58 -8.53 -13.74
N THR A 112 -10.75 -9.16 -13.88
CA THR A 112 -12.05 -8.48 -14.09
C THR A 112 -13.03 -8.89 -13.00
N ARG A 113 -14.19 -8.24 -12.91
CA ARG A 113 -15.22 -8.60 -11.91
C ARG A 113 -15.70 -10.06 -12.06
N ASP A 114 -15.76 -10.57 -13.29
CA ASP A 114 -16.19 -11.95 -13.57
C ASP A 114 -15.06 -12.98 -13.37
N ALA A 115 -13.80 -12.53 -13.43
CA ALA A 115 -12.61 -13.33 -13.16
C ALA A 115 -11.64 -12.55 -12.23
N PRO A 116 -12.01 -12.36 -10.95
CA PRO A 116 -11.22 -11.56 -10.03
C PRO A 116 -10.02 -12.35 -9.51
N ALA A 117 -8.97 -11.64 -9.12
CA ALA A 117 -7.94 -12.19 -8.26
C ALA A 117 -8.47 -12.35 -6.83
N THR A 118 -7.92 -13.28 -6.08
CA THR A 118 -8.28 -13.50 -4.67
C THR A 118 -7.18 -13.03 -3.74
N GLY A 119 -7.57 -12.59 -2.55
CA GLY A 119 -6.64 -12.20 -1.49
C GLY A 119 -7.33 -12.07 -0.15
N SER A 120 -6.65 -11.43 0.79
CA SER A 120 -7.13 -11.23 2.16
C SER A 120 -7.03 -9.77 2.57
N ILE A 121 -7.99 -9.34 3.39
CA ILE A 121 -7.96 -8.04 4.05
C ILE A 121 -8.18 -8.25 5.56
N SER A 122 -7.43 -7.53 6.38
CA SER A 122 -7.84 -7.25 7.76
C SER A 122 -8.13 -5.77 7.92
N PHE A 123 -9.10 -5.44 8.77
CA PHE A 123 -9.54 -4.06 8.98
C PHE A 123 -9.98 -3.82 10.42
N SER A 124 -9.54 -2.70 10.99
CA SER A 124 -10.02 -2.15 12.25
C SER A 124 -10.21 -0.64 12.13
N SER A 125 -11.12 -0.07 12.93
CA SER A 125 -11.30 1.38 13.07
C SER A 125 -11.82 1.75 14.46
N ALA A 126 -11.86 3.04 14.78
CA ALA A 126 -12.58 3.51 15.98
C ALA A 126 -14.06 3.04 15.98
N ARG A 127 -14.67 2.89 14.81
CA ARG A 127 -16.08 2.50 14.65
C ARG A 127 -16.31 1.00 14.82
N THR A 128 -15.29 0.17 14.64
CA THR A 128 -15.34 -1.25 15.04
C THR A 128 -15.00 -1.44 16.53
N GLY A 129 -14.93 -0.35 17.32
CA GLY A 129 -14.46 -0.41 18.70
C GLY A 129 -12.98 -0.83 18.83
N GLY A 130 -12.19 -0.66 17.76
CA GLY A 130 -10.81 -1.15 17.69
C GLY A 130 -10.68 -2.65 17.42
N GLN A 131 -11.80 -3.38 17.27
CA GLN A 131 -11.77 -4.80 16.92
C GLN A 131 -11.31 -4.99 15.47
N THR A 132 -10.47 -6.00 15.24
CA THR A 132 -9.96 -6.34 13.91
C THR A 132 -10.82 -7.42 13.29
N PHE A 133 -11.39 -7.12 12.12
CA PHE A 133 -12.10 -8.06 11.28
C PHE A 133 -11.14 -8.63 10.24
N TYR A 134 -11.23 -9.93 9.98
CA TYR A 134 -10.38 -10.62 9.00
C TYR A 134 -11.26 -11.22 7.90
N SER A 135 -10.87 -11.07 6.65
CA SER A 135 -11.54 -11.75 5.54
C SER A 135 -11.54 -13.27 5.77
N ASP A 136 -12.68 -13.91 5.58
CA ASP A 136 -12.81 -15.36 5.72
C ASP A 136 -11.95 -16.08 4.66
N PRO A 137 -11.00 -16.97 5.06
CA PRO A 137 -10.20 -17.72 4.11
C PRO A 137 -11.02 -18.71 3.26
N ALA A 138 -12.21 -19.13 3.72
CA ALA A 138 -13.11 -19.96 2.91
C ALA A 138 -13.86 -19.16 1.84
N THR A 139 -13.99 -17.83 2.03
CA THR A 139 -14.61 -16.90 1.09
C THR A 139 -13.73 -15.65 0.89
N PRO A 140 -12.56 -15.81 0.23
CA PRO A 140 -11.55 -14.75 0.15
C PRO A 140 -12.08 -13.48 -0.50
N CYS A 141 -11.43 -12.35 -0.20
CA CYS A 141 -11.71 -11.10 -0.89
C CYS A 141 -11.40 -11.23 -2.37
N LYS A 142 -12.21 -10.57 -3.20
CA LYS A 142 -12.06 -10.51 -4.64
C LYS A 142 -11.50 -9.15 -5.04
N PHE A 143 -10.56 -9.13 -5.97
CA PHE A 143 -9.88 -7.95 -6.48
C PHE A 143 -9.95 -7.93 -8.00
N TRP A 144 -10.31 -6.80 -8.57
CA TRP A 144 -10.43 -6.65 -10.03
C TRP A 144 -10.17 -5.23 -10.50
N PHE A 145 -9.88 -5.10 -11.79
CA PHE A 145 -9.70 -3.82 -12.43
C PHE A 145 -10.96 -3.43 -13.22
N GLU A 146 -11.36 -2.18 -13.08
CA GLU A 146 -12.38 -1.51 -13.89
C GLU A 146 -11.84 -0.18 -14.42
N ASN A 147 -12.21 0.20 -15.65
CA ASN A 147 -11.85 1.47 -16.27
C ASN A 147 -10.32 1.69 -16.41
N LYS A 148 -9.76 2.66 -15.67
CA LYS A 148 -8.35 3.08 -15.71
C LYS A 148 -7.49 2.42 -14.62
N GLN A 149 -8.09 1.52 -13.86
CA GLN A 149 -7.43 0.72 -12.84
C GLN A 149 -6.37 -0.22 -13.45
N GLY A 150 -5.44 -0.68 -12.63
CA GLY A 150 -4.38 -1.56 -13.10
C GLY A 150 -3.29 -1.80 -12.06
N VAL A 151 -2.31 -2.60 -12.46
CA VAL A 151 -1.17 -2.99 -11.63
C VAL A 151 0.10 -3.00 -12.47
N ASP A 152 1.20 -2.65 -11.82
CA ASP A 152 2.57 -2.63 -12.36
C ASP A 152 3.55 -2.71 -11.17
N ALA A 153 4.84 -2.90 -11.42
CA ALA A 153 5.83 -2.91 -10.35
C ALA A 153 5.77 -1.60 -9.55
N GLY A 154 5.68 -1.71 -8.23
CA GLY A 154 5.59 -0.59 -7.30
C GLY A 154 4.23 0.11 -7.22
N LYS A 155 3.18 -0.31 -7.96
CA LYS A 155 1.87 0.35 -7.89
C LYS A 155 0.67 -0.55 -8.23
N ILE A 156 -0.45 -0.30 -7.57
CA ILE A 156 -1.74 -0.93 -7.86
C ILE A 156 -2.88 0.06 -7.65
N TRP A 157 -3.93 -0.04 -8.46
CA TRP A 157 -5.22 0.60 -8.23
C TRP A 157 -6.31 -0.38 -8.63
N VAL A 158 -7.14 -0.78 -7.69
CA VAL A 158 -8.02 -1.96 -7.84
C VAL A 158 -9.32 -1.78 -7.06
N GLY A 159 -10.41 -2.29 -7.60
CA GLY A 159 -11.66 -2.48 -6.89
C GLY A 159 -11.64 -3.79 -6.10
N PHE A 160 -12.36 -3.86 -4.98
CA PHE A 160 -12.45 -5.08 -4.19
C PHE A 160 -13.77 -5.24 -3.44
N GLU A 161 -14.06 -6.48 -3.05
CA GLU A 161 -15.10 -6.83 -2.07
C GLU A 161 -14.64 -8.00 -1.22
N CYS A 162 -15.05 -8.03 0.04
CA CYS A 162 -14.87 -9.17 0.93
C CYS A 162 -16.27 -9.65 1.36
N PRO A 163 -16.73 -10.80 0.82
CA PRO A 163 -18.07 -11.31 1.09
C PRO A 163 -18.33 -11.66 2.56
N ALA A 164 -17.27 -11.99 3.31
CA ALA A 164 -17.31 -12.25 4.73
C ALA A 164 -16.05 -11.73 5.43
N MET A 165 -16.26 -11.01 6.52
CA MET A 165 -15.26 -10.46 7.42
C MET A 165 -15.59 -10.95 8.83
N LEU A 166 -14.69 -11.71 9.43
CA LEU A 166 -14.89 -12.44 10.69
C LEU A 166 -14.29 -11.69 11.88
N ASN A 167 -15.02 -11.63 12.99
CA ASN A 167 -14.51 -11.23 14.31
C ASN A 167 -15.34 -11.92 15.40
N GLU A 168 -14.71 -12.76 16.25
CA GLU A 168 -15.36 -13.39 17.42
C GLU A 168 -16.75 -14.06 17.17
N GLY A 169 -16.99 -14.59 15.97
CA GLY A 169 -18.27 -15.21 15.58
C GLY A 169 -19.22 -14.30 14.81
N GLU A 170 -18.88 -13.02 14.66
CA GLU A 170 -19.55 -12.05 13.81
C GLU A 170 -19.10 -12.17 12.36
N ILE A 171 -20.03 -11.90 11.43
CA ILE A 171 -19.81 -11.92 10.00
C ILE A 171 -20.29 -10.60 9.41
N CYS A 172 -19.35 -9.71 9.12
CA CYS A 172 -19.57 -8.45 8.42
C CYS A 172 -19.12 -8.53 6.96
N GLN A 173 -19.28 -7.45 6.19
CA GLN A 173 -18.87 -7.41 4.78
C GLN A 173 -18.12 -6.13 4.43
N LEU A 174 -17.18 -6.22 3.48
CA LEU A 174 -16.62 -5.06 2.80
C LEU A 174 -17.16 -5.01 1.38
N ARG A 175 -17.89 -3.96 1.03
CA ARG A 175 -18.47 -3.76 -0.31
C ARG A 175 -17.95 -2.49 -0.94
N LEU A 176 -17.98 -2.46 -2.27
CA LEU A 176 -17.63 -1.26 -3.07
C LEU A 176 -16.28 -0.68 -2.66
N GLY A 177 -15.33 -1.55 -2.35
CA GLY A 177 -13.98 -1.18 -1.96
C GLY A 177 -13.18 -0.72 -3.17
N VAL A 178 -12.39 0.32 -3.00
CA VAL A 178 -11.35 0.71 -3.95
C VAL A 178 -10.11 1.08 -3.16
N LEU A 179 -8.95 0.61 -3.61
CA LEU A 179 -7.67 0.97 -3.03
C LEU A 179 -6.67 1.34 -4.13
N ALA A 180 -5.73 2.21 -3.79
CA ALA A 180 -4.61 2.55 -4.65
C ALA A 180 -3.33 2.69 -3.80
N PHE A 181 -2.28 2.03 -4.25
CA PHE A 181 -0.93 2.16 -3.71
C PHE A 181 0.03 2.51 -4.83
N ASP A 182 1.02 3.34 -4.52
CA ASP A 182 2.03 3.80 -5.47
C ASP A 182 3.36 4.00 -4.75
N SER A 183 4.46 4.03 -5.51
CA SER A 183 5.81 4.11 -4.96
C SER A 183 6.12 3.00 -3.94
N CYS A 184 5.52 1.83 -4.11
CA CYS A 184 5.75 0.66 -3.26
C CYS A 184 7.10 -0.02 -3.59
N GLY A 185 7.60 -0.82 -2.66
CA GLY A 185 8.73 -1.72 -2.95
C GLY A 185 8.38 -2.71 -4.07
N GLY A 186 9.30 -2.90 -5.01
CA GLY A 186 9.16 -3.82 -6.16
C GLY A 186 9.83 -5.16 -5.98
#